data_AF-A0A724WUU1-F1
#
_entry.id   AF-A0A724WUU1-F1
#
_cell.length_a   1.000
_cell.length_b   1.000
_cell.length_c   1.000
_cell.angle_alpha   90.00
_cell.angle_beta   90.00
_cell.angle_gamma   90.00
#
_symmetry.space_group_name_H-M   'P 1'
#
loop_
_entity.id
_entity.type
_entity.pdbx_description
1 polymer ?
#
loop_
_entity_poly.entity_id
_entity_poly.type
_entity_poly.pdbx_seq_one_letter_code
_entity_poly.pdbx_strand_id
1 'polypeptide(L)'
;MNYKKAVVLTLSSTLFLGACSFDLSPSSDTKEVITESEQGKEVQAVVSPAIDTTDSYYRTVLPFRPSVARGMTQKRVSSRLELDEIETGLMRHSTQFFDPEKYYYQEGQLLEADQIAKWLLRKGK
;
A
#
# COMPACT_ATOMS: atom_id res chain seq x y z
N MET A 1 4.86 3.24 56.63
CA MET A 1 5.24 4.32 55.70
C MET A 1 5.73 3.74 54.37
N ASN A 2 4.86 3.10 53.57
CA ASN A 2 5.24 2.56 52.24
C ASN A 2 4.11 2.56 51.19
N TYR A 3 2.83 2.73 51.58
CA TYR A 3 1.70 2.70 50.64
C TYR A 3 1.68 3.91 49.68
N LYS A 4 2.11 5.09 50.13
CA LYS A 4 2.20 6.29 49.26
C LYS A 4 3.21 6.10 48.13
N LYS A 5 4.33 5.42 48.41
CA LYS A 5 5.34 5.06 47.39
C LYS A 5 4.83 3.97 46.45
N ALA A 6 4.08 2.99 46.98
CA ALA A 6 3.46 1.95 46.18
C ALA A 6 2.40 2.50 45.21
N VAL A 7 1.54 3.43 45.66
CA VAL A 7 0.49 4.06 44.83
C VAL A 7 1.09 4.90 43.70
N VAL A 8 2.17 5.65 43.97
CA VAL A 8 2.88 6.43 42.94
C VAL A 8 3.53 5.51 41.91
N LEU A 9 4.06 4.37 42.33
CA LEU A 9 4.71 3.40 41.45
C LEU A 9 3.71 2.68 40.54
N THR A 10 2.51 2.33 41.04
CA THR A 10 1.47 1.69 40.23
C THR A 10 0.82 2.64 39.23
N LEU A 11 0.66 3.92 39.59
CA LEU A 11 0.06 4.93 38.71
C LEU A 11 0.97 5.30 37.52
N SER A 12 2.29 5.32 37.73
CA SER A 12 3.26 5.53 36.65
C SER A 12 3.22 4.41 35.62
N SER A 13 3.14 3.16 36.08
CA SER A 13 3.11 1.99 35.19
C SER A 13 1.90 1.97 34.26
N THR A 14 0.74 2.46 34.70
CA THR A 14 -0.48 2.47 33.86
C THR A 14 -0.44 3.54 32.78
N LEU A 15 0.31 4.62 32.99
CA LEU A 15 0.48 5.71 32.02
C LEU A 15 1.30 5.26 30.80
N PHE A 16 2.33 4.43 31.02
CA PHE A 16 3.19 3.93 29.93
C PHE A 16 2.51 2.88 29.04
N LEU A 17 1.52 2.13 29.56
CA LEU A 17 0.82 1.11 28.77
C LEU A 17 -0.33 1.66 27.90
N GLY A 18 -0.83 2.87 28.18
CA GLY A 18 -1.94 3.48 27.44
C GLY A 18 -1.56 4.21 26.15
N ALA A 19 -0.26 4.37 25.86
CA ALA A 19 0.21 5.22 24.77
C ALA A 19 0.24 4.53 23.38
N CYS A 20 -0.02 3.22 23.29
CA CYS A 20 0.15 2.47 22.03
C CYS A 20 -1.11 2.32 21.17
N SER A 21 -2.25 2.95 21.51
CA SER A 21 -3.49 2.75 20.74
C SER A 21 -4.44 3.95 20.64
N PHE A 22 -3.92 5.18 20.75
CA PHE A 22 -4.69 6.38 20.43
C PHE A 22 -4.52 6.73 18.94
N ASP A 23 -5.33 6.11 18.10
CA ASP A 23 -5.43 6.45 16.67
C ASP A 23 -6.45 7.59 16.52
N LEU A 24 -5.96 8.77 16.20
CA LEU A 24 -6.76 9.96 15.90
C LEU A 24 -6.59 10.31 14.42
N SER A 25 -7.21 9.53 13.55
CA SER A 25 -7.23 9.82 12.11
C SER A 25 -8.45 10.66 11.74
N PRO A 26 -8.30 11.90 11.22
CA PRO A 26 -9.40 12.69 10.69
C PRO A 26 -9.81 12.18 9.29
N SER A 27 -11.12 12.22 9.04
CA SER A 27 -11.81 11.85 7.81
C SER A 27 -11.37 12.70 6.61
N SER A 28 -11.04 12.07 5.47
CA SER A 28 -10.60 12.73 4.23
C SER A 28 -11.66 12.74 3.12
N ASP A 29 -11.73 13.87 2.42
CA ASP A 29 -12.60 14.16 1.28
C ASP A 29 -12.32 13.22 0.09
N THR A 30 -13.36 12.53 -0.38
CA THR A 30 -13.30 11.67 -1.59
C THR A 30 -13.74 12.47 -2.80
N LYS A 31 -12.92 12.52 -3.86
CA LYS A 31 -13.24 13.18 -5.14
C LYS A 31 -13.48 12.12 -6.21
N GLU A 32 -14.70 12.06 -6.73
CA GLU A 32 -15.11 11.13 -7.78
C GLU A 32 -14.49 11.52 -9.13
N VAL A 33 -13.91 10.55 -9.84
CA VAL A 33 -13.38 10.72 -11.21
C VAL A 33 -13.96 9.61 -12.07
N ILE A 34 -14.43 9.93 -13.27
CA ILE A 34 -15.00 8.97 -14.22
C ILE A 34 -13.89 8.58 -15.20
N THR A 35 -13.66 7.27 -15.39
CA THR A 35 -12.79 6.76 -16.46
C THR A 35 -13.53 5.63 -17.17
N GLU A 36 -13.69 5.78 -18.48
CA GLU A 36 -14.33 4.78 -19.35
C GLU A 36 -13.40 3.57 -19.56
N SER A 37 -13.93 2.35 -19.47
CA SER A 37 -13.25 1.14 -19.93
C SER A 37 -14.10 0.38 -20.94
N GLU A 38 -13.45 -0.14 -21.98
CA GLU A 38 -14.05 -1.02 -22.97
C GLU A 38 -14.78 -2.21 -22.30
N GLN A 39 -15.99 -2.53 -22.78
CA GLN A 39 -16.93 -3.54 -22.29
C GLN A 39 -18.04 -3.06 -21.33
N GLY A 40 -18.80 -2.03 -21.71
CA GLY A 40 -20.26 -2.00 -21.57
C GLY A 40 -20.91 -2.12 -20.18
N LYS A 41 -20.13 -2.01 -19.09
CA LYS A 41 -20.62 -1.79 -17.73
C LYS A 41 -19.80 -0.66 -17.12
N GLU A 42 -20.43 0.51 -16.98
CA GLU A 42 -19.87 1.66 -16.29
C GLU A 42 -19.55 1.28 -14.84
N VAL A 43 -18.29 0.98 -14.56
CA VAL A 43 -17.79 0.89 -13.19
C VAL A 43 -17.25 2.27 -12.87
N GLN A 44 -17.95 3.01 -12.01
CA GLN A 44 -17.47 4.30 -11.50
C GLN A 44 -16.15 4.07 -10.76
N ALA A 45 -15.05 4.46 -11.40
CA ALA A 45 -13.70 4.26 -10.89
C ALA A 45 -13.39 5.35 -9.85
N VAL A 46 -13.78 5.13 -8.60
CA VAL A 46 -13.49 6.09 -7.53
C VAL A 46 -11.98 6.10 -7.26
N VAL A 47 -11.40 7.29 -7.11
CA VAL A 47 -9.98 7.45 -6.80
C VAL A 47 -9.82 7.59 -5.30
N SER A 48 -8.86 6.88 -4.72
CA SER A 48 -8.50 7.03 -3.30
C SER A 48 -8.16 8.49 -2.97
N PRO A 49 -8.50 9.00 -1.77
CA PRO A 49 -8.03 10.30 -1.32
C PRO A 49 -6.51 10.41 -1.47
N ALA A 50 -6.04 11.62 -1.81
CA ALA A 50 -4.61 11.91 -1.84
C ALA A 50 -4.05 11.75 -0.42
N ILE A 51 -2.97 11.00 -0.29
CA ILE A 51 -2.21 10.97 0.96
C ILE A 51 -1.15 12.06 0.83
N ASP A 52 -1.22 13.09 1.66
CA ASP A 52 -0.22 14.15 1.73
C ASP A 52 1.05 13.63 2.42
N THR A 53 1.85 12.87 1.68
CA THR A 53 3.21 12.47 2.08
C THR A 53 4.26 13.35 1.40
N THR A 54 5.43 13.51 2.02
CA THR A 54 6.58 14.25 1.45
C THR A 54 6.95 13.76 0.05
N ASP A 55 6.78 12.45 -0.20
CA ASP A 55 6.81 11.85 -1.52
C ASP A 55 5.37 11.71 -2.04
N SER A 56 5.03 12.36 -3.14
CA SER A 56 3.72 12.23 -3.78
C SER A 56 3.61 10.92 -4.55
N TYR A 57 3.18 9.86 -3.86
CA TYR A 57 2.88 8.58 -4.50
C TYR A 57 1.52 8.62 -5.22
N TYR A 58 1.34 7.70 -6.17
CA TYR A 58 0.12 7.60 -6.96
C TYR A 58 -1.09 7.26 -6.09
N ARG A 59 -2.23 7.87 -6.43
CA ARG A 59 -3.54 7.43 -5.92
C ARG A 59 -3.95 6.12 -6.59
N THR A 60 -4.61 5.23 -5.85
CA THR A 60 -5.07 3.94 -6.37
C THR A 60 -6.51 4.04 -6.89
N VAL A 61 -6.82 3.25 -7.91
CA VAL A 61 -8.17 3.12 -8.50
C VAL A 61 -9.03 2.14 -7.69
N LEU A 62 -10.28 2.51 -7.42
CA LEU A 62 -11.31 1.66 -6.81
C LEU A 62 -12.34 1.19 -7.85
N PRO A 63 -12.92 -0.02 -7.72
CA PRO A 63 -12.65 -1.01 -6.66
C PRO A 63 -11.24 -1.58 -6.80
N PHE A 64 -10.58 -1.80 -5.65
CA PHE A 64 -9.22 -2.31 -5.61
C PHE A 64 -9.11 -3.62 -6.39
N ARG A 65 -8.22 -3.64 -7.39
CA ARG A 65 -7.91 -4.83 -8.17
C ARG A 65 -6.53 -5.35 -7.79
N PRO A 66 -6.44 -6.48 -7.06
CA PRO A 66 -5.15 -7.08 -6.76
C PRO A 66 -4.45 -7.54 -8.04
N SER A 67 -3.13 -7.66 -7.99
CA SER A 67 -2.35 -8.24 -9.08
C SER A 67 -2.84 -9.64 -9.41
N VAL A 68 -2.91 -9.96 -10.70
CA VAL A 68 -3.14 -11.34 -11.16
C VAL A 68 -2.00 -12.28 -10.75
N ALA A 69 -0.85 -11.73 -10.37
CA ALA A 69 0.32 -12.45 -9.87
C ALA A 69 0.59 -12.19 -8.37
N ARG A 70 -0.42 -11.83 -7.58
CA ARG A 70 -0.27 -11.48 -6.16
C ARG A 70 0.47 -12.57 -5.38
N GLY A 71 1.43 -12.16 -4.56
CA GLY A 71 2.23 -13.05 -3.72
C GLY A 71 3.37 -13.77 -4.44
N MET A 72 3.55 -13.58 -5.75
CA MET A 72 4.68 -14.15 -6.49
C MET A 72 6.03 -13.55 -6.04
N THR A 73 6.11 -12.23 -5.86
CA THR A 73 7.34 -11.52 -5.46
C THR A 73 7.81 -11.97 -4.08
N GLN A 74 6.89 -12.11 -3.12
CA GLN A 74 7.19 -12.57 -1.75
C GLN A 74 7.87 -13.94 -1.70
N LYS A 75 7.56 -14.85 -2.64
CA LYS A 75 8.18 -16.18 -2.71
C LYS A 75 9.61 -16.16 -3.25
N ARG A 76 10.09 -15.03 -3.79
CA ARG A 76 11.33 -14.93 -4.56
C ARG A 76 12.37 -14.00 -3.93
N VAL A 77 11.94 -13.04 -3.13
CA VAL A 77 12.83 -12.11 -2.41
C VAL A 77 13.16 -12.65 -1.02
N SER A 78 14.36 -12.31 -0.51
CA SER A 78 14.88 -12.93 0.71
C SER A 78 14.44 -12.20 1.98
N SER A 79 14.22 -10.88 1.88
CA SER A 79 13.82 -10.05 3.00
C SER A 79 12.65 -9.13 2.66
N ARG A 80 11.95 -8.68 3.70
CA ARG A 80 10.88 -7.68 3.55
C ARG A 80 11.41 -6.34 3.06
N LEU A 81 12.61 -5.96 3.49
CA LEU A 81 13.26 -4.72 3.06
C LEU A 81 13.53 -4.72 1.54
N GLU A 82 13.97 -5.86 0.99
CA GLU A 82 14.14 -6.01 -0.46
C GLU A 82 12.81 -5.92 -1.20
N LEU A 83 11.76 -6.56 -0.67
CA LEU A 83 10.43 -6.50 -1.26
C LEU A 83 9.94 -5.04 -1.34
N ASP A 84 10.02 -4.34 -0.22
CA ASP A 84 9.56 -2.96 -0.09
C ASP A 84 10.34 -2.05 -1.05
N GLU A 85 11.68 -2.18 -1.13
CA GLU A 85 12.50 -1.37 -2.05
C GLU A 85 12.23 -1.69 -3.52
N ILE A 86 11.93 -2.94 -3.88
CA ILE A 86 11.56 -3.30 -5.26
C ILE A 86 10.23 -2.66 -5.65
N GLU A 87 9.21 -2.78 -4.80
CA GLU A 87 7.86 -2.27 -5.10
C GLU A 87 7.81 -0.73 -5.05
N THR A 88 8.30 -0.13 -3.96
CA THR A 88 8.29 1.33 -3.79
C THR A 88 9.34 2.01 -4.66
N GLY A 89 10.50 1.39 -4.87
CA GLY A 89 11.55 1.92 -5.75
C GLY A 89 11.11 1.96 -7.20
N LEU A 90 10.43 0.93 -7.70
CA LEU A 90 9.84 0.94 -9.04
C LEU A 90 8.76 2.02 -9.17
N MET A 91 7.91 2.17 -8.16
CA MET A 91 6.91 3.22 -8.12
C MET A 91 7.55 4.62 -8.17
N ARG A 92 8.60 4.85 -7.36
CA ARG A 92 9.37 6.10 -7.33
C ARG A 92 10.09 6.40 -8.66
N HIS A 93 10.58 5.39 -9.36
CA HIS A 93 11.12 5.60 -10.72
C HIS A 93 10.03 5.91 -11.74
N SER A 94 8.85 5.32 -11.59
CA SER A 94 7.74 5.54 -12.50
C SER A 94 7.27 7.00 -12.50
N THR A 95 7.37 7.73 -11.38
CA THR A 95 6.96 9.15 -11.29
C THR A 95 7.77 10.09 -12.20
N GLN A 96 8.95 9.67 -12.64
CA GLN A 96 9.75 10.43 -13.61
C GLN A 96 9.14 10.43 -15.02
N PHE A 97 8.30 9.44 -15.32
CA PHE A 97 7.69 9.24 -16.64
C PHE A 97 6.18 9.44 -16.63
N PHE A 98 5.52 9.13 -15.50
CA PHE A 98 4.08 9.24 -15.34
C PHE A 98 3.78 10.17 -14.17
N ASP A 99 3.18 11.32 -14.47
CA ASP A 99 2.83 12.33 -13.47
C ASP A 99 1.74 11.80 -12.50
N PRO A 100 1.99 11.72 -11.18
CA PRO A 100 1.03 11.18 -10.21
C PRO A 100 -0.24 12.04 -10.06
N GLU A 101 -0.26 13.28 -10.57
CA GLU A 101 -1.47 14.08 -10.66
C GLU A 101 -2.40 13.62 -11.80
N LYS A 102 -1.82 13.06 -12.87
CA LYS A 102 -2.52 12.64 -14.10
C LYS A 102 -2.77 11.14 -14.18
N TYR A 103 -1.93 10.35 -13.53
CA TYR A 103 -1.97 8.89 -13.57
C TYR A 103 -2.30 8.31 -12.20
N TYR A 104 -2.84 7.09 -12.23
CA TYR A 104 -3.24 6.33 -11.05
C TYR A 104 -2.48 5.01 -10.99
N TYR A 105 -2.27 4.51 -9.78
CA TYR A 105 -1.64 3.22 -9.56
C TYR A 105 -2.67 2.10 -9.57
N GLN A 106 -2.26 1.00 -10.19
CA GLN A 106 -2.96 -0.27 -10.15
C GLN A 106 -1.92 -1.38 -10.13
N GLU A 107 -2.14 -2.41 -9.30
CA GLU A 107 -1.27 -3.59 -9.30
C GLU A 107 -1.31 -4.31 -10.66
N GLY A 108 -0.24 -5.01 -11.04
CA GLY A 108 -0.09 -5.60 -12.38
C GLY A 108 -1.22 -6.56 -12.76
N GLN A 109 -1.93 -6.25 -13.85
CA GLN A 109 -3.08 -7.03 -14.37
C GLN A 109 -2.77 -7.88 -15.60
N LEU A 110 -1.67 -7.59 -16.31
CA LEU A 110 -1.39 -8.16 -17.63
C LEU A 110 -0.60 -9.47 -17.59
N LEU A 111 0.29 -9.62 -16.61
CA LEU A 111 1.22 -10.75 -16.54
C LEU A 111 0.75 -11.74 -15.48
N GLU A 112 0.16 -12.86 -15.92
CA GLU A 112 -0.30 -13.92 -15.03
C GLU A 112 0.85 -14.62 -14.30
N ALA A 113 0.55 -15.16 -13.11
CA ALA A 113 1.53 -15.82 -12.26
C ALA A 113 2.26 -16.98 -12.96
N ASP A 114 1.55 -17.77 -13.78
CA ASP A 114 2.11 -18.90 -14.50
C ASP A 114 3.06 -18.45 -15.64
N GLN A 115 2.73 -17.36 -16.33
CA GLN A 115 3.56 -16.74 -17.36
C GLN A 115 4.86 -16.21 -16.75
N ILE A 116 4.77 -15.48 -15.64
CA ILE A 116 5.94 -15.01 -14.90
C ILE A 116 6.76 -16.20 -14.39
N ALA A 117 6.12 -17.24 -13.86
CA ALA A 117 6.82 -18.43 -13.40
C ALA A 117 7.62 -19.08 -14.53
N LYS A 118 7.02 -19.23 -15.72
CA LYS A 118 7.70 -19.76 -16.92
C LYS A 118 8.90 -18.91 -17.32
N TRP A 119 8.79 -17.58 -17.28
CA TRP A 119 9.89 -16.67 -17.61
C TRP A 119 11.05 -16.72 -16.60
N LEU A 120 10.74 -16.98 -15.33
CA LEU A 120 11.74 -17.12 -14.26
C LEU A 120 12.42 -18.50 -14.24
N LEU A 121 11.92 -19.49 -15.00
CA LEU A 121 12.57 -20.79 -15.11
C LEU A 121 13.86 -20.69 -15.93
N ARG A 122 14.80 -21.60 -15.63
CA ARG A 122 16.00 -21.75 -16.44
C ARG A 122 15.60 -22.22 -17.84
N LYS A 123 16.13 -21.54 -18.86
CA LYS A 123 15.97 -21.95 -20.26
C LYS A 123 16.28 -23.44 -20.45
N GLY A 124 15.31 -24.19 -20.98
CA GLY A 124 15.42 -25.63 -21.25
C GLY A 124 14.85 -26.55 -20.16
N LYS A 125 14.23 -25.98 -19.11
CA LYS A 125 13.32 -26.70 -18.20
C LYS A 125 11.87 -26.30 -18.47
#